data_AF-A0A7K1VYU9-F1
#
_entry.id   AF-A0A7K1VYU9-F1
#
_cell.length_a   1.000
_cell.length_b   1.000
_cell.length_c   1.000
_cell.angle_alpha   90.00
_cell.angle_beta   90.00
_cell.angle_gamma   90.00
#
_symmetry.space_group_name_H-M   'P 1'
#
loop_
_entity.id
_entity.type
_entity.pdbx_description
1 polymer ?
#
loop_
_entity_poly.entity_id
_entity_poly.type
_entity_poly.pdbx_seq_one_letter_code
_entity_poly.pdbx_strand_id
1 'polypeptide(L)'
;MEYDVVVAGSGPVGLTLACELRLAGVRVLVVDRLTEPAGHDRAGVLHTRTVECLDIRGLLDRFEDGADTVSGLPFAGIFSKGLDHGTLDTGHPYSLLVPQSRTEELLAARAAELGVPIRRGHEVVALRQDPDGVSVGIRTADGHHEVRARYLVGCDGGRSTVRRLAGIPFPGFPASVSAMIGYVTLPEKDVPRRWQRTPAGVVVLAFPSEGGTGRVVVIEYGREHPSPQDPVTLEELRAGVRRVYGRELGLTEPVAWMSRFSDATRQAERYRSGRVLLAGDAAHIHFPIGGQGLNTGVHDAMNLGWKLAAEIGGWAPEGLLDSYHEERHRAGARVLTYTRAQLALMNPDEHHVTALREVFEELLGLQDTNRLLTAALNGVDVRYGGTAEEGGPPDGGDGPEPRHPLDGLFAPDLVLEGGQGSGRLAELLHTGRGVLLDLTEGGTPAKAARPWEHRIDVVRARCPAGAPAAALLVRPDGHVAWAADDGTERGLRDALARWFGSQDGR
;
A
#
# COMPACT_ATOMS: atom_id res chain seq x y z
N MET A 1 -24.48 11.17 -16.66
CA MET A 1 -24.01 10.06 -15.80
C MET A 1 -23.86 10.60 -14.39
N GLU A 2 -24.44 9.95 -13.38
CA GLU A 2 -24.46 10.44 -11.98
C GLU A 2 -23.08 10.36 -11.31
N TYR A 3 -22.36 9.26 -11.54
CA TYR A 3 -21.02 9.02 -11.04
C TYR A 3 -20.03 8.86 -12.19
N ASP A 4 -18.80 9.30 -11.97
CA ASP A 4 -17.69 9.04 -12.88
C ASP A 4 -17.02 7.71 -12.52
N VAL A 5 -16.88 7.39 -11.24
CA VAL A 5 -16.26 6.14 -10.76
C VAL A 5 -17.14 5.46 -9.72
N VAL A 6 -17.34 4.14 -9.87
CA VAL A 6 -17.80 3.26 -8.79
C VAL A 6 -16.59 2.54 -8.20
N VAL A 7 -16.44 2.58 -6.87
CA VAL A 7 -15.45 1.81 -6.12
C VAL A 7 -16.17 0.70 -5.37
N ALA A 8 -15.84 -0.55 -5.68
CA ALA A 8 -16.40 -1.72 -5.01
C ALA A 8 -15.50 -2.12 -3.83
N GLY A 9 -15.98 -1.94 -2.60
CA GLY A 9 -15.28 -2.18 -1.35
C GLY A 9 -15.00 -0.88 -0.60
N SER A 10 -15.42 -0.84 0.66
CA SER A 10 -15.22 0.25 1.63
C SER A 10 -14.13 -0.06 2.66
N GLY A 11 -13.23 -1.00 2.33
CA GLY A 11 -11.99 -1.20 3.09
C GLY A 11 -10.99 -0.04 2.90
N PRO A 12 -9.83 -0.08 3.56
CA PRO A 12 -8.89 1.03 3.58
C PRO A 12 -8.48 1.48 2.17
N VAL A 13 -8.21 0.52 1.28
CA VAL A 13 -7.83 0.79 -0.12
C VAL A 13 -8.92 1.54 -0.90
N GLY A 14 -10.17 1.08 -0.78
CA GLY A 14 -11.30 1.70 -1.48
C GLY A 14 -11.62 3.09 -0.94
N LEU A 15 -11.50 3.29 0.38
CA LEU A 15 -11.67 4.59 1.02
C LEU A 15 -10.56 5.58 0.65
N THR A 16 -9.29 5.15 0.66
CA THR A 16 -8.17 5.97 0.17
C THR A 16 -8.41 6.38 -1.27
N LEU A 17 -8.74 5.43 -2.16
CA LEU A 17 -8.97 5.72 -3.57
C LEU A 17 -10.13 6.72 -3.77
N ALA A 18 -11.23 6.55 -3.03
CA ALA A 18 -12.35 7.47 -3.10
C ALA A 18 -11.97 8.89 -2.65
N CYS A 19 -11.13 9.01 -1.61
CA CYS A 19 -10.59 10.29 -1.18
C CYS A 19 -9.72 10.93 -2.26
N GLU A 20 -8.78 10.19 -2.84
CA GLU A 20 -7.90 10.69 -3.91
C GLU A 20 -8.69 11.17 -5.13
N LEU A 21 -9.69 10.39 -5.56
CA LEU A 21 -10.56 10.75 -6.68
C LEU A 21 -11.40 12.01 -6.37
N ARG A 22 -11.97 12.12 -5.17
CA ARG A 22 -12.73 13.32 -4.78
C ARG A 22 -11.86 14.55 -4.64
N LEU A 23 -10.66 14.40 -4.11
CA LEU A 23 -9.68 15.49 -4.00
C LEU A 23 -9.37 16.06 -5.38
N ALA A 24 -9.28 15.21 -6.40
CA ALA A 24 -9.12 15.59 -7.81
C ALA A 24 -10.44 15.95 -8.55
N GLY A 25 -11.55 16.14 -7.83
CA GLY A 25 -12.82 16.63 -8.39
C GLY A 25 -13.71 15.59 -9.09
N VAL A 26 -13.36 14.30 -9.04
CA VAL A 26 -14.15 13.22 -9.67
C VAL A 26 -15.39 12.89 -8.85
N ARG A 27 -16.52 12.52 -9.48
CA ARG A 27 -17.73 12.07 -8.74
C ARG A 27 -17.66 10.57 -8.48
N VAL A 28 -17.63 10.17 -7.21
CA VAL A 28 -17.36 8.79 -6.79
C VAL A 28 -18.57 8.21 -6.06
N LEU A 29 -18.85 6.92 -6.26
CA LEU A 29 -19.72 6.12 -5.40
C LEU A 29 -18.92 4.95 -4.82
N VAL A 30 -18.90 4.79 -3.51
CA VAL A 30 -18.37 3.58 -2.86
C VAL A 30 -19.53 2.64 -2.52
N VAL A 31 -19.40 1.37 -2.87
CA VAL A 31 -20.37 0.32 -2.54
C VAL A 31 -19.69 -0.81 -1.78
N ASP A 32 -20.31 -1.32 -0.72
CA ASP A 32 -19.78 -2.44 0.05
C ASP A 32 -20.88 -3.44 0.37
N ARG A 33 -20.58 -4.73 0.26
CA ARG A 33 -21.50 -5.82 0.60
C ARG A 33 -21.82 -5.90 2.09
N LEU A 34 -20.89 -5.49 2.95
CA LEU A 34 -21.10 -5.51 4.39
C LEU A 34 -21.99 -4.34 4.79
N THR A 35 -22.96 -4.58 5.67
CA THR A 35 -23.82 -3.55 6.25
C THR A 35 -23.10 -2.72 7.30
N GLU A 36 -22.07 -3.29 7.95
CA GLU A 36 -21.22 -2.68 8.97
C GLU A 36 -19.74 -3.04 8.70
N PRO A 37 -18.77 -2.24 9.17
CA PRO A 37 -17.35 -2.59 9.11
C PRO A 37 -17.06 -3.96 9.73
N ALA A 38 -16.02 -4.66 9.25
CA ALA A 38 -15.73 -6.04 9.64
C ALA A 38 -15.26 -6.22 11.11
N GLY A 39 -15.16 -5.13 11.88
CA GLY A 39 -14.99 -5.11 13.34
C GLY A 39 -13.64 -5.59 13.90
N HIS A 40 -12.73 -6.14 13.08
CA HIS A 40 -11.57 -6.86 13.59
C HIS A 40 -10.30 -6.66 12.76
N ASP A 41 -9.18 -6.42 13.44
CA ASP A 41 -7.93 -6.01 12.83
C ASP A 41 -7.13 -7.17 12.24
N ARG A 42 -7.01 -7.20 10.91
CA ARG A 42 -6.10 -8.10 10.18
C ARG A 42 -4.72 -7.50 10.00
N ALA A 43 -4.63 -6.17 9.96
CA ALA A 43 -3.41 -5.37 9.90
C ALA A 43 -3.41 -4.35 11.06
N GLY A 44 -2.22 -3.99 11.53
CA GLY A 44 -2.06 -3.04 12.63
C GLY A 44 -0.80 -2.18 12.51
N VAL A 45 -0.18 -2.13 11.33
CA VAL A 45 1.09 -1.42 11.09
C VAL A 45 0.99 -0.66 9.78
N LEU A 46 1.17 0.66 9.85
CA LEU A 46 1.37 1.54 8.70
C LEU A 46 2.87 1.83 8.58
N HIS A 47 3.49 1.38 7.51
CA HIS A 47 4.93 1.55 7.30
C HIS A 47 5.29 2.94 6.81
N THR A 48 6.57 3.29 6.89
CA THR A 48 7.13 4.60 6.53
C THR A 48 6.55 5.18 5.24
N ARG A 49 6.51 4.44 4.12
CA ARG A 49 5.96 4.99 2.86
C ARG A 49 4.47 5.36 2.99
N THR A 50 3.70 4.60 3.75
CA THR A 50 2.29 4.91 4.02
C THR A 50 2.15 6.10 4.97
N VAL A 51 3.04 6.23 5.96
CA VAL A 51 3.13 7.42 6.83
C VAL A 51 3.39 8.67 5.98
N GLU A 52 4.37 8.61 5.07
CA GLU A 52 4.65 9.68 4.11
C GLU A 52 3.47 9.96 3.18
N CYS A 53 2.73 8.93 2.73
CA CYS A 53 1.49 9.13 1.96
C CYS A 53 0.39 9.85 2.76
N LEU A 54 0.28 9.61 4.06
CA LEU A 54 -0.66 10.32 4.94
C LEU A 54 -0.21 11.76 5.16
N ASP A 55 1.10 12.00 5.28
CA ASP A 55 1.67 13.35 5.45
C ASP A 55 1.43 14.22 4.22
N ILE A 56 1.72 13.73 3.01
CA ILE A 56 1.43 14.48 1.75
C ILE A 56 -0.07 14.70 1.49
N ARG A 57 -0.96 14.25 2.39
CA ARG A 57 -2.41 14.49 2.37
C ARG A 57 -2.91 15.23 3.61
N GLY A 58 -2.02 15.65 4.52
CA GLY A 58 -2.36 16.35 5.75
C GLY A 58 -3.23 15.49 6.70
N LEU A 59 -3.09 14.17 6.62
CA LEU A 59 -3.84 13.22 7.46
C LEU A 59 -3.00 12.68 8.61
N LEU A 60 -1.67 12.83 8.57
CA LEU A 60 -0.76 12.18 9.51
C LEU A 60 -1.11 12.46 10.98
N ASP A 61 -1.30 13.72 11.36
CA ASP A 61 -1.64 14.12 12.74
C ASP A 61 -2.84 13.34 13.32
N ARG A 62 -3.86 13.05 12.48
CA ARG A 62 -5.07 12.31 12.91
C ARG A 62 -4.79 10.83 13.14
N PHE A 63 -3.79 10.28 12.45
CA PHE A 63 -3.35 8.89 12.59
C PHE A 63 -2.34 8.71 13.72
N GLU A 64 -1.58 9.75 14.05
CA GLU A 64 -0.65 9.75 15.18
C GLU A 64 -1.37 9.92 16.52
N ASP A 65 -2.52 10.58 16.54
CA ASP A 65 -3.32 10.76 17.76
C ASP A 65 -3.68 9.43 18.43
N GLY A 66 -3.00 9.14 19.55
CA GLY A 66 -3.17 7.91 20.34
C GLY A 66 -2.51 6.66 19.74
N ALA A 67 -1.69 6.78 18.70
CA ALA A 67 -0.98 5.66 18.09
C ALA A 67 0.48 5.56 18.60
N ASP A 68 0.93 4.34 18.86
CA ASP A 68 2.34 4.09 19.15
C ASP A 68 3.17 4.05 17.86
N THR A 69 4.44 4.45 17.97
CA THR A 69 5.43 4.31 16.89
C THR A 69 6.41 3.18 17.19
N VAL A 70 6.91 2.54 16.14
CA VAL A 70 8.04 1.58 16.23
C VAL A 70 9.13 1.97 15.24
N SER A 71 10.37 2.05 15.71
CA SER A 71 11.57 2.38 14.93
C SER A 71 12.38 1.15 14.49
N GLY A 72 11.83 -0.05 14.71
CA GLY A 72 12.41 -1.28 14.20
C GLY A 72 11.39 -2.42 14.13
N LEU A 73 11.62 -3.35 13.21
CA LEU A 73 10.72 -4.49 12.97
C LEU A 73 11.51 -5.79 12.82
N PRO A 74 10.99 -6.94 13.28
CA PRO A 74 11.61 -8.22 13.00
C PRO A 74 11.47 -8.58 11.52
N PHE A 75 12.44 -9.32 10.99
CA PHE A 75 12.34 -9.93 9.65
C PHE A 75 12.24 -11.45 9.80
N ALA A 76 11.18 -12.07 9.27
CA ALA A 76 10.96 -13.52 9.38
C ALA A 76 11.09 -14.09 10.82
N GLY A 77 10.70 -13.30 11.85
CA GLY A 77 10.85 -13.69 13.26
C GLY A 77 12.30 -13.70 13.78
N ILE A 78 13.22 -13.00 13.13
CA ILE A 78 14.55 -12.65 13.67
C ILE A 78 14.42 -11.29 14.36
N PHE A 79 14.63 -11.26 15.68
CA PHE A 79 14.43 -10.07 16.52
C PHE A 79 15.74 -9.44 17.00
N SER A 80 16.81 -10.23 17.13
CA SER A 80 18.14 -9.84 17.60
C SER A 80 18.85 -8.85 16.69
N LYS A 81 18.61 -8.95 15.37
CA LYS A 81 19.07 -8.03 14.33
C LYS A 81 17.87 -7.52 13.52
N GLY A 82 16.97 -6.84 14.22
CA GLY A 82 15.79 -6.22 13.63
C GLY A 82 16.16 -5.23 12.51
N LEU A 83 15.21 -5.02 11.62
CA LEU A 83 15.26 -3.98 10.60
C LEU A 83 15.26 -2.61 11.29
N ASP A 84 16.22 -1.76 10.93
CA ASP A 84 16.48 -0.47 11.57
C ASP A 84 15.98 0.68 10.70
N HIS A 85 14.88 1.31 11.13
CA HIS A 85 14.31 2.46 10.43
C HIS A 85 15.25 3.67 10.39
N GLY A 86 16.22 3.78 11.30
CA GLY A 86 17.23 4.85 11.29
C GLY A 86 18.15 4.82 10.07
N THR A 87 18.14 3.73 9.30
CA THR A 87 18.88 3.60 8.02
C THR A 87 18.13 4.17 6.81
N LEU A 88 16.86 4.55 6.99
CA LEU A 88 16.01 5.08 5.92
C LEU A 88 16.24 6.58 5.72
N ASP A 89 16.24 7.00 4.47
CA ASP A 89 16.31 8.41 4.09
C ASP A 89 14.89 8.99 4.04
N THR A 90 14.39 9.44 5.19
CA THR A 90 13.00 9.90 5.37
C THR A 90 12.87 10.80 6.60
N GLY A 91 11.88 11.70 6.58
CA GLY A 91 11.45 12.45 7.77
C GLY A 91 10.68 11.61 8.80
N HIS A 92 10.25 10.40 8.43
CA HIS A 92 9.42 9.53 9.28
C HIS A 92 10.05 8.15 9.49
N PRO A 93 11.20 8.03 10.18
CA PRO A 93 11.92 6.76 10.37
C PRO A 93 11.24 5.86 11.41
N TYR A 94 9.96 5.57 11.20
CA TYR A 94 9.12 4.72 12.05
C TYR A 94 7.98 4.10 11.24
N SER A 95 7.34 3.10 11.84
CA SER A 95 5.99 2.65 11.47
C SER A 95 4.99 3.05 12.56
N LEU A 96 3.75 3.34 12.17
CA LEU A 96 2.66 3.62 13.10
C LEU A 96 1.85 2.36 13.40
N LEU A 97 1.58 2.11 14.68
CA LEU A 97 0.75 1.01 15.14
C LEU A 97 -0.71 1.43 15.23
N VAL A 98 -1.40 1.41 14.09
CA VAL A 98 -2.82 1.79 14.00
C VAL A 98 -3.65 0.56 13.66
N PRO A 99 -4.64 0.18 14.49
CA PRO A 99 -5.64 -0.83 14.16
C PRO A 99 -6.27 -0.56 12.79
N GLN A 100 -6.44 -1.60 11.97
CA GLN A 100 -7.10 -1.44 10.66
C GLN A 100 -8.50 -0.85 10.79
N SER A 101 -9.27 -1.22 11.82
CA SER A 101 -10.58 -0.64 12.11
C SER A 101 -10.53 0.88 12.30
N ARG A 102 -9.53 1.38 13.04
CA ARG A 102 -9.28 2.82 13.23
C ARG A 102 -8.85 3.49 11.93
N THR A 103 -8.04 2.82 11.11
CA THR A 103 -7.67 3.31 9.77
C THR A 103 -8.90 3.46 8.88
N GLU A 104 -9.80 2.46 8.85
CA GLU A 104 -11.06 2.51 8.10
C GLU A 104 -11.97 3.63 8.60
N GLU A 105 -12.06 3.85 9.92
CA GLU A 105 -12.82 4.95 10.51
C GLU A 105 -12.29 6.32 10.06
N LEU A 106 -10.98 6.56 10.19
CA LEU A 106 -10.36 7.83 9.83
C LEU A 106 -10.48 8.13 8.34
N LEU A 107 -10.30 7.11 7.48
CA LEU A 107 -10.48 7.26 6.03
C LEU A 107 -11.95 7.45 5.65
N ALA A 108 -12.88 6.80 6.33
CA ALA A 108 -14.31 7.02 6.10
C ALA A 108 -14.76 8.42 6.51
N ALA A 109 -14.23 8.94 7.63
CA ALA A 109 -14.44 10.33 8.04
C ALA A 109 -13.90 11.31 6.99
N ARG A 110 -12.69 11.08 6.49
CA ARG A 110 -12.13 11.89 5.39
C ARG A 110 -12.97 11.81 4.11
N ALA A 111 -13.43 10.62 3.75
CA ALA A 111 -14.31 10.43 2.60
C ALA A 111 -15.63 11.22 2.76
N ALA A 112 -16.19 11.25 3.97
CA ALA A 112 -17.38 12.03 4.29
C ALA A 112 -17.14 13.55 4.18
N GLU A 113 -16.00 14.06 4.69
CA GLU A 113 -15.60 15.47 4.53
C GLU A 113 -15.50 15.88 3.05
N LEU A 114 -15.05 14.97 2.19
CA LEU A 114 -14.94 15.18 0.74
C LEU A 114 -16.27 14.93 -0.02
N GLY A 115 -17.34 14.55 0.69
CA GLY A 115 -18.66 14.29 0.12
C GLY A 115 -18.76 12.99 -0.68
N VAL A 116 -17.99 11.96 -0.34
CA VAL A 116 -18.12 10.62 -0.94
C VAL A 116 -19.38 9.93 -0.41
N PRO A 117 -20.36 9.56 -1.25
CA PRO A 117 -21.41 8.63 -0.85
C PRO A 117 -20.85 7.21 -0.68
N ILE A 118 -21.00 6.64 0.52
CA ILE A 118 -20.66 5.25 0.84
C ILE A 118 -21.94 4.48 1.10
N ARG A 119 -22.25 3.49 0.26
CA ARG A 119 -23.43 2.63 0.38
C ARG A 119 -23.02 1.25 0.88
N ARG A 120 -23.31 0.97 2.14
CA ARG A 120 -23.14 -0.35 2.79
C ARG A 120 -24.33 -1.27 2.47
N GLY A 121 -24.14 -2.58 2.55
CA GLY A 121 -25.14 -3.58 2.12
C GLY A 121 -25.45 -3.56 0.60
N HIS A 122 -24.55 -3.00 -0.21
CA HIS A 122 -24.65 -2.89 -1.67
C HIS A 122 -23.55 -3.73 -2.31
N GLU A 123 -23.90 -4.94 -2.73
CA GLU A 123 -22.94 -5.90 -3.29
C GLU A 123 -22.90 -5.83 -4.81
N VAL A 124 -21.72 -5.62 -5.40
CA VAL A 124 -21.54 -5.77 -6.85
C VAL A 124 -21.68 -7.25 -7.23
N VAL A 125 -22.60 -7.54 -8.14
CA VAL A 125 -22.93 -8.90 -8.60
C VAL A 125 -22.88 -9.06 -10.12
N ALA A 126 -22.93 -7.96 -10.88
CA ALA A 126 -22.85 -7.99 -12.34
C ALA A 126 -22.07 -6.79 -12.88
N LEU A 127 -21.50 -6.96 -14.07
CA LEU A 127 -20.64 -5.99 -14.73
C LEU A 127 -20.80 -6.13 -16.24
N ARG A 128 -21.06 -5.01 -16.93
CA ARG A 128 -20.94 -4.89 -18.39
C ARG A 128 -20.24 -3.57 -18.70
N GLN A 129 -19.25 -3.61 -19.60
CA GLN A 129 -18.60 -2.39 -20.09
C GLN A 129 -18.75 -2.26 -21.61
N ASP A 130 -18.69 -1.03 -22.08
CA ASP A 130 -18.70 -0.64 -23.50
C ASP A 130 -17.79 0.60 -23.67
N PRO A 131 -17.62 1.14 -24.89
CA PRO A 131 -16.72 2.27 -25.11
C PRO A 131 -17.03 3.52 -24.28
N ASP A 132 -18.27 3.69 -23.80
CA ASP A 132 -18.71 4.93 -23.12
C ASP A 132 -18.77 4.80 -21.59
N GLY A 133 -18.63 3.60 -21.03
CA GLY A 133 -18.70 3.39 -19.59
C GLY A 133 -18.92 1.95 -19.14
N VAL A 134 -19.33 1.83 -17.89
CA VAL A 134 -19.55 0.58 -17.16
C VAL A 134 -20.92 0.60 -16.50
N SER A 135 -21.73 -0.42 -16.77
CA SER A 135 -22.95 -0.76 -16.05
C SER A 135 -22.62 -1.76 -14.93
N VAL A 136 -22.87 -1.36 -13.68
CA VAL A 136 -22.58 -2.12 -12.47
C VAL A 136 -23.89 -2.58 -11.83
N GLY A 137 -24.12 -3.89 -11.83
CA GLY A 137 -25.27 -4.49 -11.14
C GLY A 137 -24.98 -4.66 -9.66
N ILE A 138 -25.84 -4.09 -8.83
CA ILE A 138 -25.74 -4.06 -7.37
C ILE A 138 -26.93 -4.78 -6.76
N ARG A 139 -26.67 -5.74 -5.87
CA ARG A 139 -27.67 -6.41 -5.05
C ARG A 139 -27.73 -5.74 -3.67
N THR A 140 -28.95 -5.43 -3.24
CA THR A 140 -29.28 -4.85 -1.93
C THR A 140 -30.33 -5.73 -1.24
N ALA A 141 -30.77 -5.35 -0.03
CA ALA A 141 -31.91 -5.96 0.63
C ALA A 141 -33.23 -5.74 -0.13
N ASP A 142 -33.34 -4.63 -0.88
CA ASP A 142 -34.56 -4.22 -1.59
C ASP A 142 -34.62 -4.77 -3.04
N GLY A 143 -33.54 -5.39 -3.53
CA GLY A 143 -33.50 -6.05 -4.82
C GLY A 143 -32.22 -5.80 -5.61
N HIS A 144 -32.35 -5.79 -6.94
CA HIS A 144 -31.25 -5.56 -7.86
C HIS A 144 -31.38 -4.18 -8.51
N HIS A 145 -30.27 -3.43 -8.52
CA HIS A 145 -30.16 -2.11 -9.11
C HIS A 145 -29.00 -2.08 -10.09
N GLU A 146 -29.03 -1.17 -11.05
CA GLU A 146 -27.90 -0.90 -11.94
C GLU A 146 -27.42 0.54 -11.75
N VAL A 147 -26.10 0.72 -11.64
CA VAL A 147 -25.45 2.04 -11.63
C VAL A 147 -24.55 2.15 -12.85
N ARG A 148 -24.68 3.25 -13.59
CA ARG A 148 -23.82 3.57 -14.74
C ARG A 148 -22.74 4.56 -14.33
N ALA A 149 -21.47 4.24 -14.62
CA ALA A 149 -20.31 5.08 -14.38
C ALA A 149 -19.30 5.02 -15.54
N ARG A 150 -18.31 5.91 -15.56
CA ARG A 150 -17.25 5.89 -16.59
C ARG A 150 -16.24 4.78 -16.31
N TYR A 151 -15.98 4.49 -15.04
CA TYR A 151 -15.06 3.46 -14.58
C TYR A 151 -15.59 2.70 -13.36
N LEU A 152 -15.13 1.46 -13.20
CA LEU A 152 -15.32 0.64 -11.99
C LEU A 152 -13.94 0.24 -11.45
N VAL A 153 -13.71 0.43 -10.15
CA VAL A 153 -12.50 -0.05 -9.49
C VAL A 153 -12.86 -1.08 -8.42
N GLY A 154 -12.32 -2.29 -8.55
CA GLY A 154 -12.43 -3.36 -7.58
C GLY A 154 -11.43 -3.20 -6.45
N CYS A 155 -11.93 -2.87 -5.26
CA CYS A 155 -11.23 -2.83 -3.98
C CYS A 155 -11.87 -3.83 -2.99
N ASP A 156 -12.48 -4.89 -3.53
CA ASP A 156 -13.41 -5.82 -2.87
C ASP A 156 -12.71 -7.08 -2.31
N GLY A 157 -11.41 -6.96 -2.03
CA GLY A 157 -10.61 -7.96 -1.32
C GLY A 157 -10.17 -9.16 -2.16
N GLY A 158 -9.49 -10.12 -1.52
CA GLY A 158 -8.86 -11.28 -2.18
C GLY A 158 -9.82 -12.13 -3.04
N ARG A 159 -11.11 -12.11 -2.72
CA ARG A 159 -12.18 -12.82 -3.45
C ARG A 159 -12.96 -11.91 -4.41
N SER A 160 -12.30 -10.86 -4.89
CA SER A 160 -12.87 -9.84 -5.76
C SER A 160 -13.87 -10.40 -6.77
N THR A 161 -15.12 -9.96 -6.63
CA THR A 161 -16.18 -10.21 -7.61
C THR A 161 -15.89 -9.39 -8.87
N VAL A 162 -15.39 -8.16 -8.74
CA VAL A 162 -15.01 -7.33 -9.88
C VAL A 162 -13.95 -8.01 -10.75
N ARG A 163 -12.87 -8.54 -10.17
CA ARG A 163 -11.82 -9.28 -10.91
C ARG A 163 -12.39 -10.45 -11.69
N ARG A 164 -13.25 -11.26 -11.05
CA ARG A 164 -13.87 -12.44 -11.68
C ARG A 164 -14.80 -12.05 -12.82
N LEU A 165 -15.68 -11.05 -12.60
CA LEU A 165 -16.62 -10.58 -13.62
C LEU A 165 -15.90 -9.91 -14.80
N ALA A 166 -14.76 -9.28 -14.57
CA ALA A 166 -13.91 -8.71 -15.63
C ALA A 166 -13.09 -9.78 -16.39
N GLY A 167 -13.15 -11.06 -15.98
CA GLY A 167 -12.39 -12.13 -16.62
C GLY A 167 -10.88 -11.98 -16.45
N ILE A 168 -10.42 -11.32 -15.39
CA ILE A 168 -8.99 -11.10 -15.14
C ILE A 168 -8.43 -12.32 -14.38
N PRO A 169 -7.45 -13.06 -14.95
CA PRO A 169 -6.84 -14.19 -14.27
C PRO A 169 -6.11 -13.80 -12.99
N PHE A 170 -6.06 -14.72 -12.03
CA PHE A 170 -5.38 -14.55 -10.74
C PHE A 170 -4.33 -15.64 -10.52
N PRO A 171 -3.28 -15.70 -11.37
CA PRO A 171 -2.20 -16.69 -11.27
C PRO A 171 -1.43 -16.57 -9.95
N GLY A 172 -0.75 -17.65 -9.59
CA GLY A 172 0.08 -17.74 -8.40
C GLY A 172 0.04 -19.12 -7.76
N PHE A 173 0.46 -19.18 -6.51
CA PHE A 173 0.63 -20.43 -5.77
C PHE A 173 -0.58 -20.70 -4.87
N PRO A 174 -1.09 -21.95 -4.80
CA PRO A 174 -2.09 -22.33 -3.82
C PRO A 174 -1.50 -22.28 -2.40
N ALA A 175 -2.38 -22.34 -1.40
CA ALA A 175 -1.97 -22.42 0.00
C ALA A 175 -1.18 -23.71 0.28
N SER A 176 -0.10 -23.57 1.05
CA SER A 176 0.73 -24.65 1.62
C SER A 176 0.95 -24.50 3.14
N VAL A 177 0.57 -23.35 3.71
CA VAL A 177 0.69 -23.00 5.13
C VAL A 177 -0.68 -22.67 5.69
N SER A 178 -1.01 -23.30 6.82
CA SER A 178 -2.23 -23.04 7.59
C SER A 178 -1.95 -22.14 8.77
N ALA A 179 -2.71 -21.05 8.88
CA ALA A 179 -2.58 -20.14 9.99
C ALA A 179 -3.94 -19.78 10.59
N MET A 180 -3.97 -19.68 11.92
CA MET A 180 -5.10 -19.21 12.69
C MET A 180 -4.67 -18.03 13.55
N ILE A 181 -5.57 -17.09 13.73
CA ILE A 181 -5.44 -15.95 14.62
C ILE A 181 -6.69 -15.84 15.48
N GLY A 182 -6.50 -15.50 16.75
CA GLY A 182 -7.60 -15.20 17.66
C GLY A 182 -7.26 -14.09 18.65
N TYR A 183 -8.28 -13.30 18.99
CA TYR A 183 -8.32 -12.49 20.19
C TYR A 183 -9.25 -13.19 21.18
N VAL A 184 -8.65 -13.92 22.11
CA VAL A 184 -9.35 -14.86 23.02
C VAL A 184 -8.94 -14.60 24.45
N THR A 185 -9.70 -15.10 25.41
CA THR A 185 -9.40 -14.92 26.84
C THR A 185 -8.50 -16.04 27.36
N LEU A 186 -7.44 -15.68 28.11
CA LEU A 186 -6.54 -16.61 28.79
C LEU A 186 -6.48 -16.27 30.29
N PRO A 187 -6.99 -17.13 31.20
CA PRO A 187 -6.91 -16.89 32.65
C PRO A 187 -5.52 -17.08 33.25
N GLU A 188 -4.65 -17.85 32.58
CA GLU A 188 -3.27 -18.07 33.03
C GLU A 188 -2.50 -16.75 33.10
N LYS A 189 -1.78 -16.55 34.21
CA LYS A 189 -0.91 -15.40 34.43
C LYS A 189 0.50 -15.68 33.93
N ASP A 190 1.21 -14.60 33.62
CA ASP A 190 2.63 -14.59 33.29
C ASP A 190 2.99 -15.55 32.13
N VAL A 191 2.05 -15.75 31.20
CA VAL A 191 2.33 -16.47 29.95
C VAL A 191 3.27 -15.61 29.10
N PRO A 192 4.47 -16.10 28.75
CA PRO A 192 5.47 -15.28 28.07
C PRO A 192 4.92 -14.67 26.78
N ARG A 193 4.96 -13.34 26.69
CA ARG A 193 4.63 -12.60 25.47
C ARG A 193 5.76 -12.78 24.47
N ARG A 194 5.62 -13.73 23.54
CA ARG A 194 6.69 -14.05 22.59
C ARG A 194 6.18 -14.59 21.27
N TRP A 195 6.99 -14.35 20.25
CA TRP A 195 7.03 -15.16 19.04
C TRP A 195 7.95 -16.36 19.29
N GLN A 196 7.57 -17.54 18.82
CA GLN A 196 8.39 -18.75 18.94
C GLN A 196 8.21 -19.63 17.70
N ARG A 197 9.35 -20.06 17.13
CA ARG A 197 9.42 -21.18 16.19
C ARG A 197 9.74 -22.47 16.94
N THR A 198 8.99 -23.52 16.67
CA THR A 198 9.15 -24.87 17.25
C THR A 198 9.25 -25.88 16.10
N PRO A 199 9.64 -27.15 16.35
CA PRO A 199 9.60 -28.20 15.31
C PRO A 199 8.23 -28.39 14.65
N ALA A 200 7.16 -27.99 15.33
CA ALA A 200 5.78 -28.19 14.88
C ALA A 200 5.18 -26.97 14.17
N GLY A 201 5.84 -25.81 14.18
CA GLY A 201 5.33 -24.59 13.54
C GLY A 201 5.80 -23.30 14.21
N VAL A 202 4.99 -22.25 14.09
CA VAL A 202 5.23 -20.96 14.72
C VAL A 202 4.02 -20.56 15.56
N VAL A 203 4.27 -20.05 16.76
CA VAL A 203 3.24 -19.50 17.66
C VAL A 203 3.62 -18.10 18.10
N VAL A 204 2.61 -17.23 18.18
CA VAL A 204 2.72 -15.90 18.79
C VAL A 204 1.71 -15.83 19.91
N LEU A 205 2.16 -15.52 21.12
CA LEU A 205 1.33 -15.31 22.30
C LEU A 205 1.55 -13.87 22.79
N ALA A 206 0.47 -13.10 22.90
CA ALA A 206 0.51 -11.74 23.40
C ALA A 206 -0.71 -11.49 24.29
N PHE A 207 -0.65 -12.01 25.51
CA PHE A 207 -1.65 -11.83 26.56
C PHE A 207 -1.17 -10.85 27.63
N PRO A 208 -2.07 -10.17 28.36
CA PRO A 208 -1.70 -9.40 29.55
C PRO A 208 -1.06 -10.30 30.62
N SER A 209 -0.17 -9.74 31.45
CA SER A 209 0.55 -10.47 32.51
C SER A 209 -0.40 -11.11 33.53
N GLU A 210 -1.50 -10.43 33.81
CA GLU A 210 -2.52 -10.80 34.79
C GLU A 210 -3.58 -11.77 34.24
N GLY A 211 -3.41 -12.21 32.98
CA GLY A 211 -4.45 -12.91 32.23
C GLY A 211 -5.48 -11.95 31.64
N GLY A 212 -6.29 -12.45 30.70
CA GLY A 212 -7.32 -11.67 30.01
C GLY A 212 -7.33 -11.89 28.51
N THR A 213 -8.00 -10.99 27.78
CA THR A 213 -8.08 -11.05 26.32
C THR A 213 -6.74 -10.69 25.71
N GLY A 214 -6.22 -11.56 24.84
CA GLY A 214 -4.96 -11.34 24.14
C GLY A 214 -4.94 -12.00 22.78
N ARG A 215 -3.86 -11.73 22.04
CA ARG A 215 -3.67 -12.22 20.68
C ARG A 215 -2.92 -13.54 20.70
N VAL A 216 -3.44 -14.51 19.95
CA VAL A 216 -2.75 -15.76 19.61
C VAL A 216 -2.70 -15.93 18.11
N VAL A 217 -1.54 -16.34 17.60
CA VAL A 217 -1.35 -16.76 16.20
C VAL A 217 -0.68 -18.13 16.21
N VAL A 218 -1.19 -19.05 15.38
CA VAL A 218 -0.61 -20.37 15.16
C VAL A 218 -0.40 -20.54 13.66
N ILE A 219 0.79 -20.98 13.26
CA ILE A 219 1.17 -21.22 11.86
C ILE A 219 1.74 -22.64 11.76
N GLU A 220 1.17 -23.45 10.88
CA GLU A 220 1.53 -24.85 10.65
C GLU A 220 1.88 -25.06 9.17
N TYR A 221 2.99 -25.75 8.91
CA TYR A 221 3.48 -26.07 7.57
C TYR A 221 3.10 -27.51 7.19
N GLY A 222 2.84 -27.76 5.91
CA GLY A 222 2.62 -29.12 5.39
C GLY A 222 1.32 -29.79 5.86
N ARG A 223 0.39 -29.03 6.48
CA ARG A 223 -0.98 -29.48 6.76
C ARG A 223 -1.92 -29.02 5.66
N GLU A 224 -2.95 -29.83 5.42
CA GLU A 224 -4.06 -29.44 4.59
C GLU A 224 -4.69 -28.15 5.14
N HIS A 225 -4.94 -27.20 4.24
CA HIS A 225 -5.56 -25.92 4.58
C HIS A 225 -7.08 -26.07 4.41
N PRO A 226 -7.86 -26.11 5.49
CA PRO A 226 -9.30 -26.13 5.34
C PRO A 226 -9.77 -24.76 4.86
N SER A 227 -10.83 -24.72 4.05
CA SER A 227 -11.25 -23.55 3.27
C SER A 227 -11.16 -22.26 4.10
N PRO A 228 -10.59 -21.16 3.57
CA PRO A 228 -10.58 -19.88 4.28
C PRO A 228 -11.99 -19.29 4.48
N GLN A 229 -13.06 -19.99 4.07
CA GLN A 229 -14.46 -19.64 4.36
C GLN A 229 -14.95 -20.22 5.68
N ASP A 230 -14.33 -21.30 6.13
CA ASP A 230 -14.79 -22.01 7.30
C ASP A 230 -14.41 -21.18 8.54
N PRO A 231 -15.35 -20.94 9.47
CA PRO A 231 -15.05 -20.23 10.69
C PRO A 231 -14.03 -21.02 11.52
N VAL A 232 -13.19 -20.31 12.28
CA VAL A 232 -12.31 -20.95 13.26
C VAL A 232 -13.09 -21.15 14.55
N THR A 233 -13.07 -22.36 15.07
CA THR A 233 -13.59 -22.66 16.41
C THR A 233 -12.51 -22.51 17.47
N LEU A 234 -12.91 -22.22 18.71
CA LEU A 234 -11.96 -22.12 19.82
C LEU A 234 -11.22 -23.44 20.05
N GLU A 235 -11.88 -24.57 19.78
CA GLU A 235 -11.29 -25.89 19.91
C GLU A 235 -10.21 -26.17 18.85
N GLU A 236 -10.44 -25.76 17.59
CA GLU A 236 -9.40 -25.81 16.56
C GLU A 236 -8.17 -24.98 16.95
N LEU A 237 -8.39 -23.78 17.50
CA LEU A 237 -7.32 -22.90 17.94
C LEU A 237 -6.53 -23.49 19.11
N ARG A 238 -7.22 -24.03 20.14
CA ARG A 238 -6.58 -24.77 21.25
C ARG A 238 -5.76 -25.94 20.74
N ALA A 239 -6.32 -26.73 19.83
CA ALA A 239 -5.63 -27.87 19.24
C ALA A 239 -4.37 -27.42 18.47
N GLY A 240 -4.44 -26.32 17.72
CA GLY A 240 -3.29 -25.70 17.05
C GLY A 240 -2.21 -25.26 18.02
N VAL A 241 -2.58 -24.53 19.08
CA VAL A 241 -1.65 -24.11 20.14
C VAL A 241 -1.00 -25.31 20.79
N ARG A 242 -1.76 -26.33 21.17
CA ARG A 242 -1.22 -27.55 21.81
C ARG A 242 -0.18 -28.24 20.94
N ARG A 243 -0.43 -28.34 19.63
CA ARG A 243 0.51 -28.94 18.67
C ARG A 243 1.79 -28.13 18.52
N VAL A 244 1.67 -26.82 18.31
CA VAL A 244 2.81 -25.96 17.97
C VAL A 244 3.59 -25.52 19.20
N TYR A 245 2.90 -25.07 20.24
CA TYR A 245 3.53 -24.59 21.46
C TYR A 245 4.00 -25.73 22.37
N GLY A 246 3.46 -26.94 22.19
CA GLY A 246 3.85 -28.15 22.93
C GLY A 246 3.24 -28.24 24.33
N ARG A 247 2.41 -27.27 24.75
CA ARG A 247 1.61 -27.33 25.97
C ARG A 247 0.19 -26.83 25.72
N GLU A 248 -0.74 -27.30 26.54
CA GLU A 248 -2.10 -26.81 26.54
C GLU A 248 -2.17 -25.43 27.22
N LEU A 249 -2.98 -24.53 26.68
CA LEU A 249 -3.32 -23.25 27.28
C LEU A 249 -4.83 -23.20 27.54
N GLY A 250 -5.23 -22.65 28.68
CA GLY A 250 -6.62 -22.45 29.07
C GLY A 250 -7.34 -21.35 28.29
N LEU A 251 -7.31 -21.37 26.95
CA LEU A 251 -8.02 -20.40 26.12
C LEU A 251 -9.53 -20.56 26.31
N THR A 252 -10.26 -19.49 26.59
CA THR A 252 -11.67 -19.51 26.99
C THR A 252 -12.45 -18.36 26.34
N GLU A 253 -13.77 -18.45 26.45
CA GLU A 253 -14.67 -17.32 26.21
C GLU A 253 -14.48 -16.23 27.29
N PRO A 254 -14.74 -14.94 26.99
CA PRO A 254 -15.21 -14.44 25.70
C PRO A 254 -14.10 -14.44 24.63
N VAL A 255 -14.46 -14.88 23.43
CA VAL A 255 -13.72 -14.70 22.18
C VAL A 255 -14.18 -13.39 21.55
N ALA A 256 -13.25 -12.45 21.40
CA ALA A 256 -13.52 -11.23 20.63
C ALA A 256 -13.59 -11.55 19.13
N TRP A 257 -12.64 -12.35 18.63
CA TRP A 257 -12.56 -12.69 17.21
C TRP A 257 -11.65 -13.87 16.93
N MET A 258 -11.95 -14.63 15.87
CA MET A 258 -11.02 -15.60 15.29
C MET A 258 -11.14 -15.62 13.77
N SER A 259 -10.02 -15.92 13.11
CA SER A 259 -9.99 -16.14 11.66
C SER A 259 -8.86 -17.08 11.30
N ARG A 260 -9.03 -17.73 10.14
CA ARG A 260 -7.96 -18.45 9.46
C ARG A 260 -7.45 -17.66 8.27
N PHE A 261 -6.19 -17.87 7.92
CA PHE A 261 -5.57 -17.33 6.72
C PHE A 261 -4.51 -18.32 6.21
N SER A 262 -4.01 -18.07 5.01
CA SER A 262 -3.09 -18.96 4.30
C SER A 262 -1.99 -18.16 3.62
N ASP A 263 -1.01 -18.87 3.05
CA ASP A 263 0.03 -18.33 2.17
C ASP A 263 -0.33 -18.39 0.68
N ALA A 264 -1.60 -18.62 0.32
CA ALA A 264 -2.03 -18.49 -1.07
C ALA A 264 -1.56 -17.13 -1.61
N THR A 265 -0.67 -17.18 -2.60
CA THR A 265 0.05 -16.01 -3.09
C THR A 265 -0.28 -15.81 -4.54
N ARG A 266 -1.07 -14.78 -4.86
CA ARG A 266 -1.62 -14.57 -6.21
C ARG A 266 -1.62 -13.10 -6.56
N GLN A 267 -1.49 -12.82 -7.85
CA GLN A 267 -1.53 -11.47 -8.39
C GLN A 267 -2.39 -11.45 -9.65
N ALA A 268 -3.16 -10.39 -9.84
CA ALA A 268 -3.98 -10.20 -11.01
C ALA A 268 -3.06 -9.94 -12.20
N GLU A 269 -3.22 -10.74 -13.26
CA GLU A 269 -2.37 -10.64 -14.46
C GLU A 269 -2.40 -9.24 -15.07
N ARG A 270 -3.55 -8.55 -14.94
CA ARG A 270 -3.73 -7.16 -15.38
C ARG A 270 -4.46 -6.39 -14.29
N TYR A 271 -3.96 -5.20 -13.98
CA TYR A 271 -4.63 -4.31 -13.02
C TYR A 271 -5.70 -3.44 -13.68
N ARG A 272 -5.74 -3.42 -15.02
CA ARG A 272 -6.72 -2.71 -15.85
C ARG A 272 -7.24 -3.64 -16.96
N SER A 273 -8.54 -3.60 -17.20
CA SER A 273 -9.22 -4.19 -18.36
C SER A 273 -10.24 -3.20 -18.88
N GLY A 274 -9.83 -2.38 -19.86
CA GLY A 274 -10.63 -1.28 -20.39
C GLY A 274 -10.96 -0.26 -19.30
N ARG A 275 -12.24 -0.19 -18.92
CA ARG A 275 -12.79 0.73 -17.91
C ARG A 275 -12.92 0.12 -16.51
N VAL A 276 -12.38 -1.09 -16.32
CA VAL A 276 -12.39 -1.81 -15.04
C VAL A 276 -10.98 -1.94 -14.52
N LEU A 277 -10.74 -1.53 -13.27
CA LEU A 277 -9.43 -1.59 -12.62
C LEU A 277 -9.52 -2.33 -11.28
N LEU A 278 -8.38 -2.77 -10.74
CA LEU A 278 -8.28 -3.48 -9.47
C LEU A 278 -7.18 -2.89 -8.60
N ALA A 279 -7.42 -2.74 -7.29
CA ALA A 279 -6.43 -2.24 -6.33
C ALA A 279 -6.46 -3.04 -5.00
N GLY A 280 -5.31 -3.12 -4.32
CA GLY A 280 -5.18 -3.83 -3.05
C GLY A 280 -5.38 -5.34 -3.19
N ASP A 281 -6.01 -5.96 -2.19
CA ASP A 281 -6.25 -7.41 -2.16
C ASP A 281 -7.01 -7.96 -3.38
N ALA A 282 -7.79 -7.12 -4.08
CA ALA A 282 -8.43 -7.50 -5.34
C ALA A 282 -7.40 -7.77 -6.45
N ALA A 283 -6.25 -7.10 -6.40
CA ALA A 283 -5.14 -7.19 -7.33
C ALA A 283 -4.01 -8.10 -6.85
N HIS A 284 -3.78 -8.27 -5.55
CA HIS A 284 -2.71 -9.13 -5.03
C HIS A 284 -3.00 -9.65 -3.62
N ILE A 285 -2.76 -10.94 -3.38
CA ILE A 285 -2.83 -11.55 -2.04
C ILE A 285 -1.53 -12.27 -1.72
N HIS A 286 -1.17 -12.27 -0.45
CA HIS A 286 0.01 -12.96 0.07
C HIS A 286 -0.17 -13.25 1.57
N PHE A 287 0.75 -14.01 2.15
CA PHE A 287 0.74 -14.25 3.59
C PHE A 287 0.96 -12.93 4.37
N PRO A 288 0.20 -12.66 5.45
CA PRO A 288 0.24 -11.39 6.19
C PRO A 288 1.44 -11.33 7.16
N ILE A 289 2.64 -11.58 6.65
CA ILE A 289 3.90 -11.38 7.37
C ILE A 289 4.43 -9.98 7.08
N GLY A 290 4.95 -9.33 8.12
CA GLY A 290 5.56 -8.01 8.00
C GLY A 290 4.58 -6.84 7.83
N GLY A 291 3.26 -7.07 7.68
CA GLY A 291 2.26 -6.00 7.63
C GLY A 291 2.06 -5.34 6.25
N GLN A 292 2.55 -5.93 5.17
CA GLN A 292 2.69 -5.24 3.87
C GLN A 292 1.40 -5.08 3.04
N GLY A 293 0.36 -5.89 3.28
CA GLY A 293 -0.82 -5.95 2.40
C GLY A 293 -1.60 -4.63 2.31
N LEU A 294 -2.03 -4.10 3.47
CA LEU A 294 -2.74 -2.81 3.55
C LEU A 294 -1.88 -1.68 2.97
N ASN A 295 -0.61 -1.62 3.35
CA ASN A 295 0.35 -0.61 2.89
C ASN A 295 0.46 -0.59 1.36
N THR A 296 0.66 -1.75 0.74
CA THR A 296 0.75 -1.89 -0.71
C THR A 296 -0.54 -1.45 -1.41
N GLY A 297 -1.70 -1.77 -0.83
CA GLY A 297 -2.99 -1.33 -1.35
C GLY A 297 -3.24 0.17 -1.23
N VAL A 298 -2.81 0.81 -0.14
CA VAL A 298 -2.84 2.29 -0.02
C VAL A 298 -1.99 2.92 -1.11
N HIS A 299 -0.79 2.38 -1.38
CA HIS A 299 0.07 2.89 -2.45
C HIS A 299 -0.54 2.69 -3.84
N ASP A 300 -1.30 1.60 -4.05
CA ASP A 300 -2.07 1.41 -5.30
C ASP A 300 -3.11 2.51 -5.47
N ALA A 301 -3.85 2.84 -4.40
CA ALA A 301 -4.87 3.88 -4.43
C ALA A 301 -4.28 5.28 -4.68
N MET A 302 -3.18 5.61 -4.01
CA MET A 302 -2.44 6.87 -4.23
C MET A 302 -1.95 6.98 -5.68
N ASN A 303 -1.43 5.89 -6.25
CA ASN A 303 -0.96 5.87 -7.63
C ASN A 303 -2.09 6.00 -8.66
N LEU A 304 -3.21 5.30 -8.43
CA LEU A 304 -4.32 5.25 -9.36
C LEU A 304 -5.18 6.52 -9.34
N GLY A 305 -5.44 7.08 -8.15
CA GLY A 305 -6.46 8.13 -7.96
C GLY A 305 -6.27 9.32 -8.89
N TRP A 306 -5.06 9.89 -8.92
CA TRP A 306 -4.77 11.06 -9.74
C TRP A 306 -4.72 10.74 -11.25
N LYS A 307 -4.23 9.55 -11.64
CA LYS A 307 -4.18 9.11 -13.05
C LYS A 307 -5.57 8.88 -13.61
N LEU A 308 -6.45 8.26 -12.83
CA LEU A 308 -7.84 8.03 -13.21
C LEU A 308 -8.61 9.35 -13.26
N ALA A 309 -8.34 10.28 -12.33
CA ALA A 309 -8.90 11.63 -12.40
C ALA A 309 -8.44 12.39 -13.66
N ALA A 310 -7.16 12.24 -14.05
CA ALA A 310 -6.63 12.81 -15.28
C ALA A 310 -7.34 12.30 -16.53
N GLU A 311 -7.54 10.99 -16.60
CA GLU A 311 -8.24 10.31 -17.69
C GLU A 311 -9.69 10.78 -17.80
N ILE A 312 -10.39 10.91 -16.66
CA ILE A 312 -11.76 11.40 -16.61
C ILE A 312 -11.84 12.89 -16.98
N GLY A 313 -10.84 13.67 -16.57
CA GLY A 313 -10.69 15.09 -16.85
C GLY A 313 -10.27 15.41 -18.29
N GLY A 314 -9.89 14.41 -19.09
CA GLY A 314 -9.57 14.57 -20.52
C GLY A 314 -8.14 15.05 -20.82
N TRP A 315 -7.33 15.29 -19.79
CA TRP A 315 -5.96 15.82 -19.94
C TRP A 315 -4.87 14.76 -19.78
N ALA A 316 -5.23 13.52 -19.43
CA ALA A 316 -4.26 12.43 -19.36
C ALA A 316 -3.56 12.23 -20.71
N PRO A 317 -2.22 12.26 -20.77
CA PRO A 317 -1.49 11.82 -21.95
C PRO A 317 -1.69 10.32 -22.20
N GLU A 318 -1.46 9.91 -23.44
CA GLU A 318 -1.53 8.51 -23.84
C GLU A 318 -0.63 7.63 -22.95
N GLY A 319 -1.17 6.51 -22.48
CA GLY A 319 -0.47 5.58 -21.60
C GLY A 319 -0.40 5.98 -20.12
N LEU A 320 -0.86 7.18 -19.71
CA LEU A 320 -0.81 7.58 -18.30
C LEU A 320 -1.57 6.60 -17.40
N LEU A 321 -2.82 6.27 -17.74
CA LEU A 321 -3.60 5.33 -16.94
C LEU A 321 -3.05 3.89 -17.01
N ASP A 322 -2.41 3.51 -18.12
CA ASP A 322 -1.77 2.20 -18.26
C ASP A 322 -0.52 2.05 -17.37
N SER A 323 0.19 3.15 -17.12
CA SER A 323 1.33 3.17 -16.19
C SER A 323 0.95 2.73 -14.77
N TYR A 324 -0.33 2.77 -14.39
CA TYR A 324 -0.80 2.20 -13.12
C TYR A 324 -0.43 0.72 -13.02
N HIS A 325 -0.71 -0.07 -14.07
CA HIS A 325 -0.36 -1.47 -14.09
C HIS A 325 1.16 -1.66 -14.08
N GLU A 326 1.89 -0.96 -14.95
CA GLU A 326 3.34 -1.10 -15.07
C GLU A 326 4.07 -0.85 -13.75
N GLU A 327 3.68 0.21 -13.05
CA GLU A 327 4.28 0.62 -11.77
C GLU A 327 3.86 -0.31 -10.62
N ARG A 328 2.56 -0.53 -10.47
CA ARG A 328 2.01 -1.20 -9.27
C ARG A 328 2.03 -2.72 -9.36
N HIS A 329 1.97 -3.29 -10.56
CA HIS A 329 2.13 -4.73 -10.73
C HIS A 329 3.55 -5.17 -10.37
N ARG A 330 4.58 -4.41 -10.78
CA ARG A 330 5.98 -4.70 -10.40
C ARG A 330 6.19 -4.57 -8.89
N ALA A 331 5.65 -3.53 -8.26
CA ALA A 331 5.72 -3.35 -6.81
C ALA A 331 5.04 -4.50 -6.05
N GLY A 332 3.82 -4.89 -6.46
CA GLY A 332 3.11 -6.03 -5.89
C GLY A 332 3.90 -7.34 -6.03
N ALA A 333 4.47 -7.62 -7.20
CA ALA A 333 5.27 -8.83 -7.44
C ALA A 333 6.48 -8.93 -6.51
N ARG A 334 7.12 -7.78 -6.21
CA ARG A 334 8.22 -7.69 -5.24
C ARG A 334 7.75 -8.06 -3.83
N VAL A 335 6.63 -7.51 -3.36
CA VAL A 335 6.05 -7.85 -2.03
C VAL A 335 5.72 -9.35 -1.93
N LEU A 336 5.12 -9.92 -2.98
CA LEU A 336 4.83 -11.35 -3.06
C LEU A 336 6.10 -12.21 -2.96
N THR A 337 7.21 -11.74 -3.53
CA THR A 337 8.51 -12.42 -3.44
C THR A 337 9.06 -12.39 -2.01
N TYR A 338 9.08 -11.22 -1.37
CA TYR A 338 9.60 -11.08 0.00
C TYR A 338 8.78 -11.85 1.03
N THR A 339 7.46 -11.84 0.92
CA THR A 339 6.59 -12.57 1.86
C THR A 339 6.77 -14.09 1.75
N ARG A 340 6.94 -14.62 0.53
CA ARG A 340 7.31 -16.03 0.31
C ARG A 340 8.70 -16.37 0.87
N ALA A 341 9.68 -15.48 0.67
CA ALA A 341 11.03 -15.67 1.22
C ALA A 341 11.03 -15.68 2.76
N GLN A 342 10.26 -14.78 3.39
CA GLN A 342 10.12 -14.76 4.84
C GLN A 342 9.45 -16.04 5.38
N LEU A 343 8.44 -16.57 4.68
CA LEU A 343 7.84 -17.86 5.05
C LEU A 343 8.84 -19.01 4.93
N ALA A 344 9.67 -19.04 3.88
CA ALA A 344 10.72 -20.04 3.76
C ALA A 344 11.70 -19.98 4.95
N LEU A 345 12.09 -18.78 5.38
CA LEU A 345 12.94 -18.55 6.57
C LEU A 345 12.25 -18.84 7.91
N MET A 346 10.92 -18.95 7.93
CA MET A 346 10.13 -19.29 9.12
C MET A 346 9.74 -20.76 9.19
N ASN A 347 10.06 -21.55 8.16
CA ASN A 347 9.76 -22.97 8.15
C ASN A 347 10.39 -23.68 9.39
N PRO A 348 9.64 -24.54 10.10
CA PRO A 348 10.07 -25.17 11.35
C PRO A 348 11.11 -26.30 11.20
N ASP A 349 11.85 -26.34 10.09
CA ASP A 349 12.95 -27.28 9.88
C ASP A 349 14.15 -26.92 10.78
N GLU A 350 14.49 -27.82 11.72
CA GLU A 350 15.55 -27.59 12.71
C GLU A 350 16.97 -27.75 12.15
N HIS A 351 17.14 -28.46 11.02
CA HIS A 351 18.45 -28.88 10.53
C HIS A 351 19.04 -27.90 9.53
N HIS A 352 18.26 -27.53 8.52
CA HIS A 352 18.67 -26.70 7.39
C HIS A 352 18.17 -25.27 7.54
N VAL A 353 16.91 -25.06 7.91
CA VAL A 353 16.34 -23.70 7.98
C VAL A 353 16.86 -22.96 9.20
N THR A 354 17.07 -23.64 10.35
CA THR A 354 17.76 -23.02 11.49
C THR A 354 19.16 -22.55 11.13
N ALA A 355 19.99 -23.39 10.49
CA ALA A 355 21.33 -23.00 10.04
C ALA A 355 21.29 -21.85 9.02
N LEU A 356 20.34 -21.87 8.07
CA LEU A 356 20.13 -20.78 7.13
C LEU A 356 19.80 -19.45 7.84
N ARG A 357 18.98 -19.51 8.89
CA ARG A 357 18.64 -18.31 9.68
C ARG A 357 19.82 -17.74 10.45
N GLU A 358 20.72 -18.58 10.97
CA GLU A 358 21.95 -18.11 11.64
C GLU A 358 22.80 -17.29 10.68
N VAL A 359 23.03 -17.80 9.46
CA VAL A 359 23.71 -17.05 8.40
C VAL A 359 22.95 -15.78 8.03
N PHE A 360 21.62 -15.86 7.90
CA PHE A 360 20.80 -14.69 7.56
C PHE A 360 20.83 -13.62 8.65
N GLU A 361 20.93 -14.00 9.92
CA GLU A 361 21.07 -13.10 11.05
C GLU A 361 22.43 -12.39 11.06
N GLU A 362 23.52 -13.08 10.69
CA GLU A 362 24.81 -12.45 10.46
C GLU A 362 24.74 -11.41 9.34
N LEU A 363 24.09 -11.76 8.22
CA LEU A 363 23.88 -10.84 7.10
C LEU A 363 23.03 -9.63 7.50
N LEU A 364 21.98 -9.82 8.30
CA LEU A 364 21.17 -8.73 8.86
C LEU A 364 21.97 -7.79 9.78
N GLY A 365 23.11 -8.25 10.30
CA GLY A 365 24.07 -7.42 11.02
C GLY A 365 24.88 -6.46 10.13
N LEU A 366 24.90 -6.67 8.81
CA LEU A 366 25.54 -5.78 7.84
C LEU A 366 24.62 -4.60 7.52
N GLN A 367 25.14 -3.38 7.62
CA GLN A 367 24.35 -2.14 7.44
C GLN A 367 23.62 -2.10 6.09
N ASP A 368 24.29 -2.45 4.99
CA ASP A 368 23.69 -2.41 3.65
C ASP A 368 22.57 -3.44 3.46
N THR A 369 22.74 -4.64 4.04
CA THR A 369 21.70 -5.69 3.99
C THR A 369 20.50 -5.28 4.83
N ASN A 370 20.73 -4.78 6.04
CA ASN A 370 19.67 -4.27 6.89
C ASN A 370 18.92 -3.13 6.19
N ARG A 371 19.63 -2.12 5.68
CA ARG A 371 19.04 -1.00 4.94
C ARG A 371 18.20 -1.46 3.76
N LEU A 372 18.69 -2.41 2.96
CA LEU A 372 17.95 -2.96 1.81
C LEU A 372 16.63 -3.61 2.24
N LEU A 373 16.65 -4.44 3.30
CA LEU A 373 15.46 -5.15 3.77
C LEU A 373 14.50 -4.23 4.54
N THR A 374 15.03 -3.28 5.32
CA THR A 374 14.25 -2.23 5.96
C THR A 374 13.53 -1.39 4.90
N ALA A 375 14.23 -0.99 3.84
CA ALA A 375 13.64 -0.19 2.78
C ALA A 375 12.54 -0.95 2.01
N ALA A 376 12.79 -2.23 1.70
CA ALA A 376 11.82 -3.09 1.02
C ALA A 376 10.58 -3.38 1.87
N LEU A 377 10.73 -3.64 3.17
CA LEU A 377 9.59 -3.84 4.07
C LEU A 377 8.74 -2.58 4.19
N ASN A 378 9.40 -1.42 4.30
CA ASN A 378 8.74 -0.14 4.50
C ASN A 378 8.23 0.53 3.21
N GLY A 379 8.46 -0.08 2.04
CA GLY A 379 8.02 0.44 0.74
C GLY A 379 8.76 1.70 0.28
N VAL A 380 9.87 2.05 0.93
CA VAL A 380 10.62 3.27 0.58
C VAL A 380 11.61 3.06 -0.56
N ASP A 381 11.92 1.79 -0.90
CA ASP A 381 12.74 1.41 -2.06
C ASP A 381 11.98 1.41 -3.39
N VAL A 382 10.68 1.70 -3.38
CA VAL A 382 9.84 1.71 -4.59
C VAL A 382 10.30 2.86 -5.49
N ARG A 383 10.73 2.50 -6.70
CA ARG A 383 11.13 3.43 -7.77
C ARG A 383 10.35 3.15 -9.05
N TYR A 384 9.79 4.18 -9.66
CA TYR A 384 9.04 4.10 -10.92
C TYR A 384 9.88 4.48 -12.15
N GLY A 385 9.65 3.76 -13.26
CA GLY A 385 10.47 3.88 -14.46
C GLY A 385 11.85 3.24 -14.30
N GLY A 386 12.45 2.86 -15.43
CA GLY A 386 13.59 1.97 -15.50
C GLY A 386 13.15 0.55 -15.85
N THR A 387 13.34 0.15 -17.10
CA THR A 387 13.28 -1.27 -17.45
C THR A 387 14.44 -1.99 -16.75
N ALA A 388 14.29 -3.27 -16.43
CA ALA A 388 15.42 -4.08 -15.95
C ALA A 388 16.56 -4.18 -17.00
N GLU A 389 16.34 -3.68 -18.22
CA GLU A 389 17.28 -3.65 -19.35
C GLU A 389 18.16 -2.39 -19.38
N GLU A 390 17.87 -1.36 -18.58
CA GLU A 390 18.71 -0.13 -18.49
C GLU A 390 19.98 -0.33 -17.60
N GLY A 391 20.29 -1.56 -17.21
CA GLY A 391 21.49 -1.95 -16.46
C GLY A 391 22.68 -2.41 -17.30
N GLY A 392 22.69 -2.10 -18.60
CA GLY A 392 23.89 -2.29 -19.45
C GLY A 392 24.93 -1.19 -19.21
N PRO A 393 26.24 -1.48 -19.36
CA PRO A 393 27.26 -0.43 -19.30
C PRO A 393 26.96 0.66 -20.34
N PRO A 394 27.36 1.92 -20.10
CA PRO A 394 27.20 2.99 -21.06
C PRO A 394 28.08 2.71 -22.28
N ASP A 395 27.53 2.05 -23.30
CA ASP A 395 28.14 2.05 -24.62
C ASP A 395 28.10 3.50 -25.12
N GLY A 396 29.27 4.06 -25.38
CA GLY A 396 29.51 5.48 -25.68
C GLY A 396 28.96 5.95 -27.04
N GLY A 397 27.66 5.80 -27.27
CA GLY A 397 26.90 6.46 -28.33
C GLY A 397 25.90 7.47 -27.76
N ASP A 398 25.25 8.23 -28.65
CA ASP A 398 24.14 9.15 -28.40
C ASP A 398 22.88 8.41 -27.88
N GLY A 399 23.01 7.68 -26.77
CA GLY A 399 21.92 7.08 -26.03
C GLY A 399 21.13 8.13 -25.24
N PRO A 400 19.90 7.81 -24.78
CA PRO A 400 19.15 8.70 -23.92
C PRO A 400 20.01 9.08 -22.70
N GLU A 401 20.03 10.38 -22.36
CA GLU A 401 20.82 10.89 -21.24
C GLU A 401 20.54 10.12 -19.94
N PRO A 402 21.55 9.99 -19.06
CA PRO A 402 21.38 9.31 -17.79
C PRO A 402 20.29 10.00 -16.97
N ARG A 403 19.28 9.21 -16.55
CA ARG A 403 18.23 9.64 -15.62
C ARG A 403 18.82 10.23 -14.35
N HIS A 404 18.18 11.26 -13.81
CA HIS A 404 18.59 11.81 -12.52
C HIS A 404 18.42 10.74 -11.43
N PRO A 405 19.31 10.65 -10.42
CA PRO A 405 19.21 9.65 -9.36
C PRO A 405 17.86 9.64 -8.61
N LEU A 406 17.20 10.81 -8.52
CA LEU A 406 15.88 10.97 -7.92
C LEU A 406 14.71 10.54 -8.82
N ASP A 407 14.88 10.44 -10.14
CA ASP A 407 13.77 10.17 -11.06
C ASP A 407 13.08 8.85 -10.70
N GLY A 408 11.78 8.92 -10.43
CA GLY A 408 10.96 7.79 -10.05
C GLY A 408 10.96 7.43 -8.57
N LEU A 409 11.85 8.00 -7.76
CA LEU A 409 11.80 7.84 -6.30
C LEU A 409 10.73 8.75 -5.72
N PHE A 410 10.33 8.48 -4.48
CA PHE A 410 9.52 9.44 -3.73
C PHE A 410 10.34 10.67 -3.37
N ALA A 411 9.76 11.85 -3.48
CA ALA A 411 10.44 13.09 -3.22
C ALA A 411 10.83 13.21 -1.73
N PRO A 412 12.06 13.61 -1.40
CA PRO A 412 12.44 13.90 -0.03
C PRO A 412 11.61 15.08 0.50
N ASP A 413 11.22 15.05 1.77
CA ASP A 413 10.47 16.16 2.35
C ASP A 413 11.40 17.33 2.68
N LEU A 414 11.41 18.32 1.79
CA LEU A 414 12.29 19.49 1.88
C LEU A 414 11.64 20.58 2.73
N VAL A 415 12.42 21.20 3.61
CA VAL A 415 12.02 22.41 4.34
C VAL A 415 12.36 23.64 3.49
N LEU A 416 11.34 24.39 3.15
CA LEU A 416 11.39 25.46 2.17
C LEU A 416 11.22 26.83 2.82
N GLU A 417 11.96 27.81 2.34
CA GLU A 417 11.87 29.22 2.73
C GLU A 417 11.63 30.12 1.52
N GLY A 418 10.65 31.03 1.67
CA GLY A 418 10.46 32.18 0.78
C GLY A 418 9.09 32.23 0.12
N GLY A 419 8.48 33.42 0.10
CA GLY A 419 7.25 33.70 -0.65
C GLY A 419 6.09 32.74 -0.34
N GLN A 420 5.39 32.31 -1.39
CA GLN A 420 4.28 31.34 -1.32
C GLN A 420 4.74 29.89 -1.06
N GLY A 421 6.05 29.64 -0.94
CA GLY A 421 6.64 28.31 -0.79
C GLY A 421 7.27 28.05 0.57
N SER A 422 6.97 28.84 1.60
CA SER A 422 7.46 28.54 2.96
C SER A 422 6.70 27.36 3.57
N GLY A 423 7.41 26.40 4.16
CA GLY A 423 6.80 25.19 4.75
C GLY A 423 7.55 23.92 4.35
N ARG A 424 6.85 22.79 4.29
CA ARG A 424 7.40 21.50 3.83
C ARG A 424 6.92 21.16 2.42
N LEU A 425 7.72 20.42 1.65
CA LEU A 425 7.29 19.93 0.33
C LEU A 425 6.03 19.05 0.44
N ALA A 426 5.92 18.25 1.51
CA ALA A 426 4.72 17.44 1.77
C ALA A 426 3.44 18.29 1.83
N GLU A 427 3.51 19.49 2.41
CA GLU A 427 2.36 20.39 2.58
C GLU A 427 1.86 20.93 1.23
N LEU A 428 2.76 21.14 0.27
CA LEU A 428 2.41 21.58 -1.08
C LEU A 428 1.60 20.52 -1.84
N LEU A 429 1.73 19.24 -1.46
CA LEU A 429 1.03 18.11 -2.09
C LEU A 429 -0.35 17.82 -1.49
N HIS A 430 -0.76 18.53 -0.42
CA HIS A 430 -2.07 18.34 0.23
C HIS A 430 -3.26 18.55 -0.71
N THR A 431 -3.08 19.34 -1.77
CA THR A 431 -4.11 19.63 -2.77
C THR A 431 -4.33 18.48 -3.76
N GLY A 432 -3.45 17.47 -3.78
CA GLY A 432 -3.48 16.38 -4.76
C GLY A 432 -3.06 16.82 -6.17
N ARG A 433 -2.42 17.98 -6.32
CA ARG A 433 -1.85 18.47 -7.59
C ARG A 433 -0.37 18.10 -7.69
N GLY A 434 0.15 18.08 -8.91
CA GLY A 434 1.60 17.98 -9.12
C GLY A 434 2.30 19.27 -8.71
N VAL A 435 3.56 19.19 -8.31
CA VAL A 435 4.35 20.36 -7.88
C VAL A 435 5.63 20.42 -8.69
N LEU A 436 5.92 21.54 -9.33
CA LEU A 436 7.26 21.87 -9.78
C LEU A 436 7.91 22.77 -8.74
N LEU A 437 8.91 22.26 -8.04
CA LEU A 437 9.75 23.01 -7.12
C LEU A 437 11.00 23.49 -7.86
N ASP A 438 11.19 24.80 -7.93
CA ASP A 438 12.33 25.46 -8.53
C ASP A 438 13.13 26.19 -7.44
N LEU A 439 14.29 25.63 -7.09
CA LEU A 439 15.21 26.17 -6.08
C LEU A 439 16.29 27.06 -6.70
N THR A 440 16.19 27.36 -7.99
CA THR A 440 17.19 28.12 -8.75
C THR A 440 16.98 29.62 -8.61
N GLU A 441 18.07 30.38 -8.57
CA GLU A 441 17.99 31.86 -8.54
C GLU A 441 17.34 32.42 -9.82
N GLY A 442 17.65 31.83 -10.98
CA GLY A 442 17.20 32.29 -12.30
C GLY A 442 15.74 32.00 -12.64
N GLY A 443 15.13 31.00 -11.97
CA GLY A 443 13.73 30.62 -12.16
C GLY A 443 13.43 30.03 -13.53
N THR A 444 14.43 29.42 -14.18
CA THR A 444 14.29 28.89 -15.55
C THR A 444 13.26 27.74 -15.61
N PRO A 445 13.34 26.70 -14.76
CA PRO A 445 12.30 25.66 -14.68
C PRO A 445 10.89 26.23 -14.47
N ALA A 446 10.73 27.18 -13.55
CA ALA A 446 9.44 27.79 -13.27
C ALA A 446 8.87 28.54 -14.49
N LYS A 447 9.70 29.24 -15.26
CA LYS A 447 9.27 29.91 -16.50
C LYS A 447 8.84 28.90 -17.57
N ALA A 448 9.58 27.80 -17.71
CA ALA A 448 9.29 26.75 -18.69
C ALA A 448 7.94 26.06 -18.44
N ALA A 449 7.57 25.93 -17.16
CA ALA A 449 6.35 25.22 -16.74
C ALA A 449 5.09 26.07 -16.70
N ARG A 450 5.16 27.39 -16.95
CA ARG A 450 3.99 28.29 -17.00
C ARG A 450 2.80 27.74 -17.79
N PRO A 451 2.98 27.10 -18.97
CA PRO A 451 1.83 26.55 -19.72
C PRO A 451 1.07 25.43 -18.98
N TRP A 452 1.65 24.84 -17.92
CA TRP A 452 1.06 23.76 -17.13
C TRP A 452 0.50 24.20 -15.77
N GLU A 453 0.55 25.48 -15.39
CA GLU A 453 0.09 25.99 -14.08
C GLU A 453 -1.38 25.65 -13.77
N HIS A 454 -2.20 25.41 -14.79
CA HIS A 454 -3.58 24.94 -14.59
C HIS A 454 -3.67 23.51 -14.03
N ARG A 455 -2.62 22.69 -14.15
CA ARG A 455 -2.55 21.28 -13.68
C ARG A 455 -1.57 21.07 -12.52
N ILE A 456 -0.50 21.85 -12.47
CA ILE A 456 0.54 21.75 -11.44
C ILE A 456 0.73 23.08 -10.72
N ASP A 457 1.23 23.01 -9.50
CA ASP A 457 1.65 24.19 -8.75
C ASP A 457 3.14 24.43 -8.98
N VAL A 458 3.49 25.63 -9.45
CA VAL A 458 4.87 26.03 -9.69
C VAL A 458 5.35 26.86 -8.51
N VAL A 459 6.29 26.31 -7.74
CA VAL A 459 6.77 26.90 -6.48
C VAL A 459 8.23 27.27 -6.61
N ARG A 460 8.53 28.54 -6.35
CA ARG A 460 9.91 29.03 -6.19
C ARG A 460 10.21 29.22 -4.72
N ALA A 461 11.27 28.59 -4.24
CA ALA A 461 11.68 28.65 -2.84
C ALA A 461 13.20 28.49 -2.71
N ARG A 462 13.71 28.62 -1.48
CA ARG A 462 15.05 28.17 -1.10
C ARG A 462 14.94 26.99 -0.16
N CYS A 463 15.94 26.12 -0.15
CA CYS A 463 16.08 25.06 0.85
C CYS A 463 17.33 25.35 1.70
N PRO A 464 17.19 25.96 2.90
CA PRO A 464 18.35 26.37 3.71
C PRO A 464 19.26 25.23 4.12
N ALA A 465 18.70 24.04 4.33
CA ALA A 465 19.44 22.82 4.68
C ALA A 465 20.19 22.20 3.49
N GLY A 466 20.05 22.78 2.28
CA GLY A 466 20.48 22.17 1.03
C GLY A 466 19.42 21.22 0.47
N ALA A 467 19.47 20.97 -0.84
CA ALA A 467 18.57 20.06 -1.53
C ALA A 467 19.36 19.09 -2.42
N PRO A 468 18.87 17.86 -2.63
CA PRO A 468 19.53 16.88 -3.48
C PRO A 468 19.34 17.11 -4.99
N ALA A 469 18.64 18.18 -5.37
CA ALA A 469 18.47 18.67 -6.74
C ALA A 469 18.14 20.18 -6.69
N ALA A 470 18.47 20.91 -7.76
CA ALA A 470 18.13 22.32 -7.92
C ALA A 470 16.69 22.54 -8.41
N ALA A 471 16.09 21.55 -9.08
CA ALA A 471 14.68 21.57 -9.45
C ALA A 471 14.06 20.16 -9.45
N LEU A 472 12.78 20.06 -9.10
CA LEU A 472 12.04 18.81 -8.92
C LEU A 472 10.62 18.94 -9.47
N LEU A 473 10.23 18.09 -10.42
CA LEU A 473 8.83 17.90 -10.79
C LEU A 473 8.29 16.68 -10.05
N VAL A 474 7.35 16.90 -9.13
CA VAL A 474 6.76 15.89 -8.26
C VAL A 474 5.32 15.61 -8.68
N ARG A 475 5.00 14.33 -8.86
CA ARG A 475 3.65 13.85 -9.16
C ARG A 475 2.73 14.02 -7.95
N PRO A 476 1.39 14.02 -8.15
CA PRO A 476 0.43 14.04 -7.06
C PRO A 476 0.63 12.95 -5.99
N ASP A 477 1.17 11.79 -6.37
CA ASP A 477 1.47 10.66 -5.49
C ASP A 477 2.84 10.74 -4.81
N GLY A 478 3.50 11.89 -4.86
CA GLY A 478 4.78 12.17 -4.21
C GLY A 478 6.01 11.65 -4.95
N HIS A 479 5.87 10.98 -6.10
CA HIS A 479 7.02 10.47 -6.85
C HIS A 479 7.59 11.53 -7.80
N VAL A 480 8.91 11.60 -7.87
CA VAL A 480 9.64 12.52 -8.76
C VAL A 480 9.47 12.06 -10.21
N ALA A 481 8.86 12.90 -11.03
CA ALA A 481 8.73 12.70 -12.47
C ALA A 481 9.96 13.15 -13.25
N TRP A 482 10.68 14.15 -12.73
CA TRP A 482 11.89 14.73 -13.31
C TRP A 482 12.65 15.52 -12.24
N ALA A 483 13.98 15.55 -12.30
CA ALA A 483 14.83 16.37 -11.47
C ALA A 483 16.08 16.86 -12.22
N ALA A 484 16.67 17.95 -11.76
CA ALA A 484 17.94 18.48 -12.27
C ALA A 484 18.81 19.07 -11.16
N ASP A 485 20.13 18.90 -11.28
CA ASP A 485 21.14 19.43 -10.36
C ASP A 485 21.48 20.92 -10.60
N ASP A 486 21.02 21.48 -11.71
CA ASP A 486 21.32 22.85 -12.13
C ASP A 486 20.05 23.62 -12.57
N GLY A 487 20.25 24.82 -13.11
CA GLY A 487 19.17 25.68 -13.62
C GLY A 487 18.61 25.28 -14.98
N THR A 488 18.88 24.08 -15.50
CA THR A 488 18.44 23.64 -16.82
C THR A 488 16.93 23.38 -16.88
N GLU A 489 16.35 23.50 -18.08
CA GLU A 489 15.01 22.98 -18.40
C GLU A 489 15.06 21.74 -19.31
N ARG A 490 16.25 21.17 -19.52
CA ARG A 490 16.43 19.97 -20.37
C ARG A 490 15.58 18.82 -19.84
N GLY A 491 14.74 18.25 -20.70
CA GLY A 491 13.82 17.16 -20.37
C GLY A 491 12.58 17.56 -19.54
N LEU A 492 12.52 18.79 -18.98
CA LEU A 492 11.39 19.22 -18.14
C LEU A 492 10.08 19.27 -18.94
N ARG A 493 10.09 19.85 -20.14
CA ARG A 493 8.89 19.95 -20.98
C ARG A 493 8.39 18.57 -21.42
N ASP A 494 9.31 17.64 -21.69
CA ASP A 494 8.96 16.27 -22.04
C ASP A 494 8.35 15.53 -20.85
N ALA A 495 8.90 15.73 -19.63
CA ALA A 495 8.33 15.20 -18.41
C ALA A 495 6.94 15.79 -18.12
N LEU A 496 6.76 17.10 -18.28
CA LEU A 496 5.46 17.77 -18.14
C LEU A 496 4.44 17.22 -19.15
N ALA A 497 4.83 17.07 -20.42
CA ALA A 497 3.98 16.49 -21.45
C ALA A 497 3.62 15.03 -21.15
N ARG A 498 4.59 14.23 -20.70
CA ARG A 498 4.42 12.81 -20.38
C ARG A 498 3.51 12.56 -19.19
N TRP A 499 3.54 13.40 -18.16
CA TRP A 499 2.82 13.14 -16.92
C TRP A 499 1.56 13.99 -16.76
N PHE A 500 1.53 15.18 -17.37
CA PHE A 500 0.44 16.14 -17.22
C PHE A 500 -0.23 16.49 -18.54
N GLY A 501 0.20 15.95 -19.69
CA GLY A 501 -0.42 16.17 -20.99
C GLY A 501 0.11 17.40 -21.73
N SER A 502 -0.38 17.68 -22.94
CA SER A 502 0.10 18.78 -23.78
C SER A 502 -0.09 20.16 -23.12
N GLN A 503 0.73 21.14 -23.49
CA GLN A 503 0.57 22.54 -23.05
C GLN A 503 -0.81 23.14 -23.37
N ASP A 504 -1.46 22.66 -24.44
CA ASP A 504 -2.81 23.06 -24.82
C ASP A 504 -3.81 22.35 -23.89
N GLY A 505 -4.53 23.13 -23.07
CA GLY A 505 -5.61 22.61 -22.24
C GLY A 505 -6.73 22.06 -23.13
N ARG A 506 -6.97 20.76 -23.06
CA ARG A 506 -8.20 20.13 -23.55
C ARG A 506 -8.90 19.44 -22.40
#